data_AF-A0AAU8DHZ9-F1
#
_entry.id   AF-A0AAU8DHZ9-F1
#
_cell.length_a   1.000
_cell.length_b   1.000
_cell.length_c   1.000
_cell.angle_alpha   90.00
_cell.angle_beta   90.00
_cell.angle_gamma   90.00
#
_symmetry.space_group_name_H-M   'P 1'
#
loop_
_entity.id
_entity.type
_entity.pdbx_description
1 polymer ?
#
loop_
_entity_poly.entity_id
_entity_poly.type
_entity_poly.pdbx_seq_one_letter_code
_entity_poly.pdbx_strand_id
1 'polypeptide(L)'
;MQNRRRELITFGALTGLAGLLVVLQGVWAGIFLAHDGSRDDYQGWIDVHARGADIAIVLSALATVLVLWRVRSARSLWIGGAVLTLVLVLESYLGGLIRDDSKDTLTVVHIPLAMAIMALAVWLPIRSAQVRRSLVAQA
;
A
#
# COMPACT_ATOMS: atom_id res chain seq x y z
N MET A 1 -26.62 -11.40 -2.03
CA MET A 1 -25.22 -11.91 -1.96
C MET A 1 -24.33 -11.46 -3.11
N GLN A 2 -24.83 -11.41 -4.36
CA GLN A 2 -24.03 -11.06 -5.54
C GLN A 2 -23.28 -9.72 -5.42
N ASN A 3 -23.91 -8.69 -4.86
CA ASN A 3 -23.28 -7.38 -4.65
C ASN A 3 -22.05 -7.48 -3.73
N ARG A 4 -22.17 -8.12 -2.55
CA ARG A 4 -21.02 -8.30 -1.63
C ARG A 4 -19.85 -9.04 -2.29
N ARG A 5 -20.13 -10.04 -3.14
CA ARG A 5 -19.08 -10.77 -3.87
C ARG A 5 -18.32 -9.84 -4.81
N ARG A 6 -19.03 -8.98 -5.55
CA ARG A 6 -18.41 -7.98 -6.43
C ARG A 6 -17.55 -7.01 -5.62
N GLU A 7 -18.07 -6.46 -4.52
CA GLU A 7 -17.30 -5.52 -3.67
C GLU A 7 -16.01 -6.16 -3.09
N LEU A 8 -16.05 -7.43 -2.71
CA LEU A 8 -14.85 -8.15 -2.24
C LEU A 8 -13.83 -8.40 -3.37
N ILE A 9 -14.28 -8.63 -4.61
CA ILE A 9 -13.39 -8.75 -5.77
C ILE A 9 -12.76 -7.39 -6.06
N THR A 10 -13.55 -6.32 -6.11
CA THR A 10 -13.06 -4.95 -6.32
C THR A 10 -12.05 -4.56 -5.24
N PHE A 11 -12.36 -4.82 -3.98
CA PHE A 11 -11.42 -4.62 -2.87
C PHE A 11 -10.11 -5.38 -3.11
N GLY A 12 -10.17 -6.67 -3.43
CA GLY A 12 -8.99 -7.49 -3.69
C GLY A 12 -8.14 -6.96 -4.84
N ALA A 13 -8.79 -6.49 -5.91
CA ALA A 13 -8.10 -5.88 -7.05
C ALA A 13 -7.41 -4.57 -6.66
N LEU A 14 -8.10 -3.66 -5.96
CA LEU A 14 -7.52 -2.39 -5.51
C LEU A 14 -6.34 -2.61 -4.56
N THR A 15 -6.48 -3.48 -3.56
CA THR A 15 -5.38 -3.82 -2.64
C THR A 15 -4.24 -4.55 -3.34
N GLY A 16 -4.54 -5.38 -4.34
CA GLY A 16 -3.53 -6.06 -5.15
C GLY A 16 -2.72 -5.09 -6.00
N LEU A 17 -3.37 -4.11 -6.62
CA LEU A 17 -2.70 -3.03 -7.37
C LEU A 17 -1.87 -2.13 -6.45
N ALA A 18 -2.39 -1.78 -5.27
CA ALA A 18 -1.61 -1.08 -4.26
C ALA A 18 -0.38 -1.90 -3.82
N GLY A 19 -0.53 -3.21 -3.62
CA GLY A 19 0.58 -4.12 -3.30
C GLY A 19 1.62 -4.22 -4.42
N LEU A 20 1.19 -4.23 -5.69
CA LEU A 20 2.12 -4.16 -6.82
C LEU A 20 2.94 -2.86 -6.79
N LEU A 21 2.29 -1.72 -6.53
CA LEU A 21 3.01 -0.45 -6.39
C LEU A 21 3.98 -0.47 -5.21
N VAL A 22 3.63 -1.07 -4.07
CA VAL A 22 4.55 -1.24 -2.93
C VAL A 22 5.78 -2.05 -3.32
N VAL A 23 5.64 -3.12 -4.11
CA VAL A 23 6.81 -3.86 -4.63
C VAL A 23 7.65 -2.99 -5.55
N LEU A 24 7.01 -2.23 -6.45
CA LEU A 24 7.70 -1.31 -7.35
C LEU A 24 8.42 -0.17 -6.59
N GLN A 25 7.91 0.27 -5.44
CA GLN A 25 8.62 1.22 -4.57
C GLN A 25 10.02 0.74 -4.23
N GLY A 26 10.17 -0.55 -3.86
CA GLY A 26 11.47 -1.14 -3.56
C GLY A 26 12.40 -1.21 -4.78
N VAL A 27 11.85 -1.48 -5.97
CA VAL A 27 12.62 -1.47 -7.23
C VAL A 27 13.14 -0.07 -7.54
N TRP A 28 12.27 0.94 -7.50
CA TRP A 28 12.66 2.32 -7.77
C TRP A 28 13.63 2.86 -6.72
N ALA A 29 13.43 2.52 -5.45
CA ALA A 29 14.37 2.83 -4.38
C ALA A 29 15.75 2.23 -4.64
N GLY A 30 15.82 0.96 -5.04
CA GLY A 30 17.09 0.32 -5.40
C GLY A 30 17.83 1.05 -6.52
N ILE A 31 17.12 1.59 -7.51
CA ILE A 31 17.73 2.32 -8.64
C ILE A 31 18.43 3.59 -8.17
N PHE A 32 17.77 4.45 -7.38
CA PHE A 32 18.39 5.72 -6.96
C PHE A 32 19.31 5.56 -5.74
N LEU A 33 19.10 4.57 -4.86
CA LEU A 33 20.02 4.29 -3.75
C LEU A 33 21.37 3.71 -4.22
N ALA A 34 21.39 3.00 -5.35
CA ALA A 34 22.64 2.56 -5.98
C ALA A 34 23.54 3.73 -6.42
N HIS A 35 22.99 4.95 -6.47
CA HIS A 35 23.64 6.16 -6.97
C HIS A 35 23.56 7.31 -5.95
N ASP A 36 23.51 7.01 -4.65
CA ASP A 36 23.35 8.00 -3.55
C ASP A 36 24.38 9.14 -3.58
N GLY A 37 25.60 8.91 -4.09
CA GLY A 37 26.62 9.94 -4.32
C GLY A 37 26.36 10.91 -5.48
N SER A 38 25.31 10.69 -6.27
CA SER A 38 24.90 11.47 -7.44
C SER A 38 23.38 11.65 -7.47
N ARG A 39 22.74 11.88 -6.31
CA ARG A 39 21.28 12.05 -6.17
C ARG A 39 20.67 13.00 -7.20
N ASP A 40 21.39 14.05 -7.57
CA ASP A 40 20.97 15.06 -8.55
C ASP A 40 20.76 14.49 -9.96
N ASP A 41 21.53 13.48 -10.35
CA ASP A 41 21.41 12.82 -11.67
C ASP A 41 20.21 11.85 -11.73
N TYR A 42 19.61 11.50 -10.58
CA TYR A 42 18.56 10.50 -10.45
C TYR A 42 17.27 11.02 -9.81
N GLN A 43 17.12 12.35 -9.68
CA GLN A 43 15.92 13.00 -9.14
C GLN A 43 14.61 12.50 -9.79
N GLY A 44 14.64 12.21 -11.10
CA GLY A 44 13.47 11.66 -11.80
C GLY A 44 12.98 10.32 -11.26
N TRP A 45 13.88 9.46 -10.75
CA TRP A 45 13.48 8.18 -10.14
C TRP A 45 12.93 8.36 -8.72
N ILE A 46 13.42 9.36 -7.98
CA ILE A 46 12.86 9.75 -6.68
C ILE A 46 11.44 10.29 -6.88
N ASP A 47 11.18 11.06 -7.94
CA ASP A 47 9.84 11.53 -8.31
C ASP A 47 8.90 10.38 -8.69
N VAL A 48 9.38 9.44 -9.50
CA VAL A 48 8.59 8.24 -9.87
C VAL A 48 8.24 7.42 -8.63
N HIS A 49 9.19 7.23 -7.71
CA HIS A 49 8.97 6.56 -6.44
C HIS A 49 7.89 7.28 -5.62
N ALA A 50 8.06 8.58 -5.35
CA ALA A 50 7.10 9.39 -4.62
C ALA A 50 5.69 9.36 -5.25
N ARG A 51 5.60 9.48 -6.58
CA ARG A 51 4.31 9.46 -7.26
C ARG A 51 3.64 8.08 -7.20
N GLY A 52 4.42 7.01 -7.24
CA GLY A 52 3.92 5.66 -7.01
C GLY A 52 3.33 5.48 -5.61
N ALA A 53 3.92 6.11 -4.59
CA ALA A 53 3.40 6.09 -3.23
C ALA A 53 2.04 6.81 -3.13
N ASP A 54 1.89 7.97 -3.77
CA ASP A 54 0.60 8.69 -3.85
C ASP A 54 -0.51 7.79 -4.41
N ILE A 55 -0.23 7.10 -5.51
CA ILE A 55 -1.20 6.23 -6.17
C ILE A 55 -1.54 5.02 -5.26
N ALA A 56 -0.55 4.43 -4.60
CA ALA A 56 -0.77 3.34 -3.65
C ALA A 56 -1.67 3.76 -2.48
N ILE A 57 -1.46 4.97 -1.94
CA ILE A 57 -2.32 5.57 -0.90
C ILE A 57 -3.75 5.69 -1.39
N VAL A 58 -3.97 6.29 -2.58
CA VAL A 58 -5.31 6.49 -3.15
C VAL A 58 -6.02 5.15 -3.36
N LEU A 59 -5.34 4.16 -3.95
CA LEU A 59 -5.91 2.82 -4.17
C LEU A 59 -6.29 2.14 -2.85
N SER A 60 -5.42 2.22 -1.84
CA SER A 60 -5.67 1.68 -0.51
C SER A 60 -6.87 2.37 0.16
N ALA A 61 -6.93 3.70 0.11
CA ALA A 61 -8.02 4.49 0.68
C ALA A 61 -9.36 4.15 0.04
N LEU A 62 -9.42 4.08 -1.30
CA LEU A 62 -10.62 3.68 -2.03
C LEU A 62 -11.07 2.26 -1.66
N ALA A 63 -10.13 1.32 -1.54
CA ALA A 63 -10.44 -0.04 -1.09
C ALA A 63 -11.04 -0.03 0.32
N THR A 64 -10.43 0.70 1.25
CA THR A 64 -10.88 0.84 2.64
C THR A 64 -12.30 1.40 2.72
N VAL A 65 -12.56 2.52 2.03
CA VAL A 65 -13.88 3.16 1.98
C VAL A 65 -14.92 2.20 1.43
N LEU A 66 -14.59 1.46 0.36
CA LEU A 66 -15.49 0.49 -0.25
C LEU A 66 -15.96 -0.57 0.75
N VAL A 67 -15.04 -1.26 1.44
CA VAL A 67 -15.42 -2.33 2.37
C VAL A 67 -16.02 -1.79 3.67
N LEU A 68 -15.59 -0.61 4.12
CA LEU A 68 -16.17 0.04 5.29
C LEU A 68 -17.65 0.35 5.07
N TRP A 69 -18.02 0.87 3.90
CA TRP A 69 -19.40 1.24 3.59
C TRP A 69 -20.26 0.06 3.13
N ARG A 70 -19.73 -0.80 2.26
CA ARG A 70 -20.53 -1.85 1.58
C ARG A 70 -20.45 -3.21 2.25
N VAL A 71 -19.42 -3.48 3.04
CA VAL A 71 -19.16 -4.80 3.66
C VAL A 71 -18.71 -4.66 5.13
N ARG A 72 -19.29 -3.70 5.88
CA ARG A 72 -18.92 -3.36 7.27
C ARG A 72 -18.80 -4.53 8.25
N SER A 73 -19.50 -5.63 7.99
CA SER A 73 -19.40 -6.86 8.79
C SER A 73 -18.04 -7.55 8.68
N ALA A 74 -17.29 -7.34 7.59
CA ALA A 74 -15.96 -7.88 7.38
C ALA A 74 -14.89 -7.02 8.06
N ARG A 75 -14.92 -6.96 9.40
CA ARG A 75 -14.05 -6.09 10.22
C ARG A 75 -12.57 -6.19 9.88
N SER A 76 -12.06 -7.40 9.65
CA SER A 76 -10.66 -7.60 9.30
C SER A 76 -10.24 -6.88 8.01
N LEU A 77 -11.16 -6.67 7.06
CA LEU A 77 -10.85 -6.04 5.78
C LEU A 77 -10.80 -4.52 5.89
N TRP A 78 -11.79 -3.88 6.51
CA TRP A 78 -11.77 -2.43 6.63
C TRP A 78 -10.75 -1.93 7.68
N ILE A 79 -10.53 -2.70 8.76
CA ILE A 79 -9.45 -2.39 9.72
C ILE A 79 -8.10 -2.54 9.02
N GLY A 80 -7.87 -3.67 8.34
CA GLY A 80 -6.60 -3.91 7.64
C GLY A 80 -6.36 -2.91 6.51
N GLY A 81 -7.39 -2.54 5.77
CA GLY A 81 -7.33 -1.48 4.77
C GLY A 81 -6.99 -0.13 5.39
N ALA A 82 -7.68 0.26 6.48
CA ALA A 82 -7.40 1.52 7.17
C ALA A 82 -5.97 1.57 7.72
N VAL A 83 -5.50 0.47 8.33
CA VAL A 83 -4.10 0.34 8.77
C VAL A 83 -3.17 0.55 7.58
N LEU A 84 -3.37 -0.18 6.47
CA LEU A 84 -2.54 -0.05 5.26
C LEU A 84 -2.50 1.39 4.75
N THR A 85 -3.66 2.05 4.64
CA THR A 85 -3.74 3.44 4.18
C THR A 85 -2.96 4.37 5.11
N LEU A 86 -3.15 4.25 6.43
CA LEU A 86 -2.48 5.10 7.41
C LEU A 86 -0.97 4.90 7.41
N VAL A 87 -0.50 3.64 7.36
CA VAL A 87 0.94 3.38 7.33
C VAL A 87 1.59 3.79 6.01
N LEU A 88 0.88 3.72 4.88
CA LEU A 88 1.37 4.27 3.60
C LEU A 88 1.49 5.80 3.63
N VAL A 89 0.54 6.50 4.25
CA VAL A 89 0.62 7.95 4.45
C VAL A 89 1.80 8.30 5.34
N LEU A 90 1.98 7.59 6.45
CA LEU A 90 3.13 7.76 7.32
C LEU A 90 4.46 7.52 6.58
N GLU A 91 4.51 6.45 5.79
CA GLU A 91 5.71 6.10 5.01
C GLU A 91 6.05 7.16 3.97
N SER A 92 5.05 7.67 3.24
CA SER A 92 5.22 8.77 2.28
C SER A 92 5.71 10.05 2.98
N TYR A 93 5.15 10.37 4.15
CA TYR A 93 5.60 11.49 4.96
C TYR A 93 7.07 11.34 5.40
N LEU A 94 7.47 10.16 5.88
CA LEU A 94 8.88 9.87 6.20
C LEU A 94 9.79 9.99 4.98
N GLY A 95 9.35 9.50 3.82
CA GLY A 95 10.07 9.65 2.55
C GLY A 95 10.28 11.12 2.17
N GLY A 96 9.25 11.96 2.36
CA GLY A 96 9.35 13.41 2.19
C GLY A 96 10.36 14.05 3.13
N LEU A 97 10.36 13.69 4.42
CA LEU A 97 11.37 14.19 5.38
C LEU A 97 12.80 13.78 5.00
N ILE A 98 12.99 12.57 4.48
CA ILE A 98 14.30 12.10 4.00
C ILE A 98 14.75 12.95 2.80
N ARG A 99 13.85 13.13 1.83
CA ARG A 99 14.12 13.83 0.57
C ARG A 99 14.30 15.34 0.75
N ASP A 100 13.33 16.00 1.36
CA ASP A 100 13.16 17.45 1.32
C ASP A 100 13.83 18.14 2.52
N ASP A 101 13.89 17.46 3.68
CA ASP A 101 14.46 17.98 4.93
C ASP A 101 15.82 17.36 5.28
N SER A 102 16.41 16.60 4.37
CA SER A 102 17.71 15.91 4.50
C SER A 102 17.83 15.05 5.77
N LYS A 103 16.73 14.42 6.20
CA LYS A 103 16.70 13.55 7.38
C LYS A 103 17.13 12.12 7.05
N ASP A 104 18.30 11.95 6.44
CA ASP A 104 18.78 10.65 5.92
C ASP A 104 18.79 9.52 6.97
N THR A 105 19.01 9.85 8.24
CA THR A 105 18.94 8.87 9.35
C THR A 105 17.58 8.17 9.48
N LEU A 106 16.48 8.77 9.01
CA LEU A 106 15.14 8.16 9.02
C LEU A 106 15.03 6.96 8.06
N THR A 107 15.97 6.79 7.13
CA THR A 107 16.04 5.62 6.22
C THR A 107 16.06 4.31 7.00
N VAL A 108 16.68 4.29 8.19
CA VAL A 108 16.74 3.10 9.07
C VAL A 108 15.38 2.66 9.59
N VAL A 109 14.39 3.56 9.61
CA VAL A 109 13.02 3.26 10.03
C VAL A 109 12.10 3.11 8.81
N HIS A 110 12.29 3.95 7.79
CA HIS A 110 11.53 3.91 6.53
C HIS A 110 11.63 2.53 5.88
N ILE A 111 12.83 2.02 5.62
CA ILE A 111 12.99 0.72 4.93
C ILE A 111 12.30 -0.44 5.68
N PRO A 112 12.50 -0.66 7.00
CA PRO A 112 11.76 -1.68 7.73
C PRO A 112 10.24 -1.48 7.72
N LEU A 113 9.76 -0.23 7.79
CA LEU A 113 8.33 0.06 7.71
C LEU A 113 7.77 -0.29 6.33
N ALA A 114 8.44 0.06 5.23
CA ALA A 114 8.09 -0.39 3.88
C ALA A 114 7.98 -1.92 3.78
N MET A 115 8.89 -2.67 4.41
CA MET A 115 8.82 -4.14 4.41
C MET A 115 7.58 -4.66 5.17
N ALA A 116 7.22 -4.04 6.29
CA ALA A 116 6.00 -4.39 7.01
C ALA A 116 4.74 -4.05 6.20
N ILE A 117 4.74 -2.91 5.50
CA ILE A 117 3.67 -2.51 4.57
C ILE A 117 3.50 -3.55 3.46
N MET A 118 4.60 -4.05 2.89
CA MET A 118 4.57 -5.09 1.86
C MET A 118 3.87 -6.37 2.36
N ALA A 119 4.17 -6.82 3.58
CA ALA A 119 3.50 -7.98 4.18
C ALA A 119 1.99 -7.75 4.31
N LEU A 120 1.58 -6.55 4.76
CA LEU A 120 0.16 -6.19 4.89
C LEU A 120 -0.55 -6.12 3.54
N ALA A 121 0.11 -5.54 2.53
CA ALA A 121 -0.41 -5.41 1.18
C ALA A 121 -0.60 -6.76 0.49
N VAL A 122 0.25 -7.76 0.78
CA VAL A 122 0.07 -9.15 0.33
C VAL A 122 -1.06 -9.85 1.09
N TRP A 123 -1.18 -9.62 2.40
CA TRP A 123 -2.17 -10.29 3.24
C TRP A 123 -3.63 -9.90 2.89
N LEU A 124 -3.91 -8.62 2.60
CA LEU A 124 -5.27 -8.13 2.34
C LEU A 124 -6.03 -8.80 1.18
N PRO A 125 -5.46 -8.94 -0.05
CA PRO A 125 -6.16 -9.62 -1.13
C PRO A 125 -6.40 -11.11 -0.83
N ILE A 126 -5.47 -11.78 -0.14
CA ILE A 126 -5.63 -13.16 0.34
C ILE A 126 -6.80 -13.24 1.32
N ARG A 127 -6.84 -12.33 2.29
CA ARG A 127 -7.91 -12.26 3.30
C ARG A 127 -9.27 -11.98 2.66
N SER A 128 -9.34 -11.10 1.67
CA SER A 128 -10.56 -10.85 0.89
C SER A 128 -11.05 -12.11 0.18
N ALA A 129 -10.15 -12.87 -0.45
CA ALA A 129 -10.49 -14.13 -1.09
C ALA A 129 -11.02 -15.17 -0.08
N GLN A 130 -10.45 -15.24 1.13
CA GLN A 130 -10.95 -16.11 2.21
C GLN A 130 -12.36 -15.72 2.64
N VAL A 131 -12.61 -14.44 2.94
CA VAL A 131 -13.94 -13.93 3.33
C VAL A 131 -14.97 -14.23 2.24
N ARG A 132 -14.60 -14.03 0.97
CA ARG A 132 -15.47 -14.34 -0.16
C ARG A 132 -15.83 -15.82 -0.24
N ARG A 133 -14.88 -16.73 0.01
CA ARG A 133 -15.14 -18.19 0.02
C ARG A 133 -16.07 -18.60 1.16
N SER A 134 -15.89 -18.03 2.35
CA SER A 134 -16.79 -18.30 3.49
C SER A 134 -18.23 -17.88 3.22
N LEU A 135 -18.46 -16.80 2.47
CA LEU A 135 -19.80 -16.38 2.05
C LEU A 135 -20.47 -17.33 1.05
N VAL A 136 -19.69 -18.05 0.24
CA VAL A 136 -20.22 -19.06 -0.71
C VAL A 136 -20.57 -20.35 0.02
N ALA A 137 -19.76 -20.76 1.00
CA ALA A 137 -19.99 -22.01 1.75
C ALA A 137 -21.21 -21.95 2.71
N GLN A 138 -21.71 -20.74 3.02
CA GLN A 138 -22.85 -20.52 3.92
C GLN A 138 -24.18 -20.31 3.17
N ALA A 139 -24.17 -20.38 1.85
CA ALA A 139 -25.33 -20.12 1.00
C ALA A 139 -25.79 -21.38 0.27
#